data_AF-A0A7Y4QCT4-F1
#
_entry.id   AF-A0A7Y4QCT4-F1
#
_cell.length_a   1.000
_cell.length_b   1.000
_cell.length_c   1.000
_cell.angle_alpha   90.00
_cell.angle_beta   90.00
_cell.angle_gamma   90.00
#
_symmetry.space_group_name_H-M   'P 1'
#
loop_
_entity.id
_entity.type
_entity.pdbx_description
1 polymer ?
#
loop_
_entity_poly.entity_id
_entity_poly.type
_entity_poly.pdbx_seq_one_letter_code
_entity_poly.pdbx_strand_id
1 'polypeptide(L)' 'MKLMDIVLLSLAAGFVIIGIYEVMTLGLGHAYWAIMLAFGFFFIYTYRKKK' A
#
# COMPACT_ATOMS: atom_id res chain seq x y z
N MET A 1 16.69 9.64 -1.26
CA MET A 1 15.61 8.68 -1.56
C MET A 1 16.10 7.83 -2.71
N LYS A 2 16.41 6.56 -2.46
CA LYS A 2 16.85 5.66 -3.54
C LYS A 2 15.62 5.35 -4.42
N LEU A 3 15.83 5.03 -5.71
CA LEU A 3 14.76 4.66 -6.65
C LEU A 3 13.76 3.68 -6.01
N MET A 4 14.28 2.71 -5.25
CA MET A 4 13.50 1.69 -4.56
C MET A 4 12.57 2.24 -3.47
N ASP A 5 12.91 3.35 -2.83
CA ASP A 5 12.06 3.98 -1.81
C ASP A 5 10.88 4.69 -2.46
N ILE A 6 11.10 5.31 -3.62
CA ILE A 6 10.05 5.94 -4.43
C ILE A 6 9.09 4.88 -4.94
N VAL A 7 9.61 3.77 -5.50
CA VAL A 7 8.79 2.66 -5.99
C VAL A 7 7.93 2.06 -4.86
N LEU A 8 8.50 1.81 -3.68
CA LEU A 8 7.73 1.28 -2.55
C LEU A 8 6.62 2.23 -2.10
N LEU A 9 6.91 3.53 -2.05
CA LEU A 9 5.92 4.52 -1.65
C LEU A 9 4.81 4.67 -2.69
N SER A 10 5.16 4.65 -3.98
CA SER A 10 4.19 4.70 -5.08
C SER A 10 3.31 3.44 -5.11
N LEU A 11 3.88 2.26 -4.90
CA LEU A 11 3.11 1.01 -4.80
C LEU A 11 2.15 1.07 -3.61
N ALA A 12 2.63 1.48 -2.43
CA ALA A 12 1.78 1.65 -1.26
C ALA A 12 0.59 2.57 -1.56
N ALA A 13 0.84 3.75 -2.15
CA ALA A 13 -0.20 4.70 -2.53
C ALA A 13 -1.18 4.12 -3.56
N GLY A 14 -0.68 3.41 -4.57
CA GLY A 14 -1.52 2.75 -5.58
C GLY A 14 -2.47 1.72 -4.97
N PHE A 15 -1.96 0.87 -4.07
CA PHE A 15 -2.79 -0.12 -3.37
C PHE A 15 -3.79 0.52 -2.39
N VAL A 16 -3.48 1.69 -1.80
CA VAL A 16 -4.47 2.45 -1.02
C VAL A 16 -5.63 2.90 -1.90
N ILE A 17 -5.34 3.45 -3.09
CA ILE A 17 -6.38 3.93 -4.02
C ILE A 17 -7.27 2.76 -4.46
N ILE A 18 -6.68 1.63 -4.83
CA ILE A 18 -7.41 0.40 -5.19
C ILE A 18 -8.27 -0.07 -4.01
N GLY A 19 -7.68 -0.15 -2.81
CA GLY A 19 -8.40 -0.57 -1.61
C GLY A 19 -9.59 0.32 -1.31
N ILE A 20 -9.45 1.64 -1.41
CA ILE A 20 -10.57 2.58 -1.22
C ILE A 20 -11.68 2.30 -2.25
N TYR A 21 -11.33 2.15 -3.52
CA TYR A 21 -12.29 1.82 -4.56
C TYR A 21 -13.02 0.50 -4.28
N GLU A 22 -12.30 -0.55 -3.90
CA GLU A 22 -12.90 -1.85 -3.58
C GLU A 22 -13.77 -1.79 -2.32
N VAL A 23 -13.39 -1.03 -1.29
CA VAL A 23 -14.23 -0.82 -0.10
C VAL A 23 -15.56 -0.18 -0.51
N MET A 24 -15.52 0.82 -1.39
CA MET A 24 -16.69 1.55 -1.84
C MET A 24 -17.60 0.72 -2.76
N THR A 25 -17.05 -0.22 -3.52
CA THR A 25 -17.78 -0.97 -4.55
C THR A 25 -18.20 -2.38 -4.14
N LEU A 26 -17.33 -3.09 -3.41
CA LEU A 26 -17.45 -4.51 -3.08
C LEU A 26 -17.46 -4.78 -1.57
N GLY A 27 -17.13 -3.75 -0.77
CA GLY A 27 -17.09 -3.81 0.68
C GLY A 27 -15.73 -4.23 1.25
N LEU A 28 -15.59 -4.09 2.57
CA LEU A 28 -14.33 -4.29 3.29
C LEU A 28 -13.75 -5.70 3.18
N GLY A 29 -14.60 -6.73 3.15
CA GLY A 29 -14.14 -8.11 3.07
C GLY A 29 -13.38 -8.39 1.78
N HIS A 30 -13.84 -7.83 0.66
CA HIS A 30 -13.15 -7.96 -0.62
C HIS A 30 -11.90 -7.08 -0.67
N ALA A 31 -11.99 -5.83 -0.22
CA ALA A 31 -10.87 -4.89 -0.27
C ALA A 31 -9.67 -5.23 0.65
N TYR A 32 -9.82 -6.22 1.53
CA TYR A 32 -8.84 -6.57 2.55
C TYR A 32 -7.45 -6.84 1.94
N TRP A 33 -7.37 -7.55 0.80
CA TRP A 33 -6.10 -7.88 0.17
C TRP A 33 -5.33 -6.63 -0.28
N ALA A 34 -6.02 -5.66 -0.91
CA ALA A 34 -5.42 -4.43 -1.39
C ALA A 34 -4.94 -3.56 -0.23
N ILE A 35 -5.73 -3.48 0.83
CA ILE A 35 -5.37 -2.75 2.06
C ILE A 35 -4.14 -3.40 2.73
N MET A 36 -4.08 -4.74 2.82
CA MET A 36 -2.93 -5.44 3.39
C MET A 36 -1.66 -5.22 2.57
N LEU A 37 -1.73 -5.21 1.24
CA LEU A 37 -0.58 -4.92 0.38
C LEU A 37 -0.10 -3.48 0.54
N ALA A 38 -1.02 -2.51 0.63
CA ALA A 38 -0.68 -1.12 0.90
C ALA A 38 0.11 -0.96 2.20
N PHE A 39 -0.38 -1.56 3.29
CA PHE A 39 0.32 -1.56 4.57
C PHE A 39 1.66 -2.30 4.50
N GLY A 40 1.73 -3.43 3.79
CA GLY A 40 2.97 -4.17 3.58
C GLY A 40 4.07 -3.32 2.94
N PHE A 41 3.76 -2.66 1.81
CA PHE A 41 4.72 -1.78 1.13
C PHE A 41 5.11 -0.57 1.99
N PHE A 42 4.15 0.03 2.70
CA PHE A 42 4.40 1.15 3.59
C PHE A 42 5.30 0.76 4.79
N PHE A 43 5.10 -0.41 5.36
CA PHE A 43 5.95 -0.92 6.43
C PHE A 43 7.36 -1.24 5.93
N ILE A 44 7.51 -1.87 4.76
CA ILE A 44 8.82 -2.11 4.17
C ILE A 44 9.56 -0.80 3.91
N TYR A 45 8.86 0.21 3.35
CA TYR A 45 9.42 1.55 3.17
C TYR A 45 9.89 2.15 4.51
N THR A 46 9.06 2.08 5.54
CA THR A 46 9.36 2.64 6.87
C THR A 46 10.53 1.91 7.53
N TYR A 47 10.58 0.58 7.44
CA TYR A 47 11.68 -0.24 7.95
C TYR A 47 12.99 0.12 7.25
N ARG A 48 12.98 0.25 5.92
CA ARG A 48 14.17 0.64 5.15
C ARG A 48 14.64 2.06 5.42
N LYS A 49 13.76 2.96 5.85
CA LYS A 49 14.10 4.34 6.19
C LYS A 49 14.63 4.49 7.63
N LYS A 50 14.22 3.59 8.54
CA LYS A 50 14.67 3.58 9.94
C LYS A 50 15.98 2.81 10.16
N LYS A 51 16.35 1.95 9.22
CA LYS A 51 17.67 1.29 9.17
C LYS A 51 18.72 2.22 8.58
#